data_AF-A0AA38EHR2-F1
#
_entry.id   AF-A0AA38EHR2-F1
#
_cell.length_a   1.000
_cell.length_b   1.000
_cell.length_c   1.000
_cell.angle_alpha   90.00
_cell.angle_beta   90.00
_cell.angle_gamma   90.00
#
_symmetry.space_group_name_H-M   'P 1'
#
loop_
_entity.id
_entity.type
_entity.pdbx_description
1 polymer ?
#
loop_
_entity_poly.entity_id
_entity_poly.type
_entity_poly.pdbx_seq_one_letter_code
_entity_poly.pdbx_strand_id
1 'polypeptide(L)'
;MTRRKRSDAIGTIAWTERTGGVLRRDEQAALALPLLRGHRAIIAGRIAMALKLHAGRRTSIDPSSLTPPDSALAREAEAGARALLSPAVLNHSYRSFAWGAALAAVDQVAFDRELLYVAALFHDTGIPSPVPDVDFTVRSAAMVRPVLAAHDVALADQEVVTNAIALHHTPGVDLSHGPEAFLLSAGAAVDVFGLRSNHVPDFVRSAVVLRYPRLGFKHEFAGLFRAEARRVPHGRAWYLHRFAMSDITIRLAAFRE
;
A
#
# COMPACT_ATOMS: atom_id res chain seq x y z
N MET A 1 17.82 -8.17 19.27
CA MET A 1 17.92 -6.99 18.38
C MET A 1 17.04 -5.89 18.94
N THR A 2 17.63 -4.80 19.42
CA THR A 2 16.98 -3.72 20.18
C THR A 2 15.97 -2.95 19.32
N ARG A 3 14.84 -2.54 19.92
CA ARG A 3 13.71 -1.79 19.30
C ARG A 3 14.17 -0.58 18.46
N ARG A 4 15.28 0.06 18.85
CA ARG A 4 15.95 1.19 18.16
C ARG A 4 16.50 0.87 16.76
N LYS A 5 16.79 -0.40 16.43
CA LYS A 5 17.19 -0.81 15.07
C LYS A 5 16.00 -1.00 14.12
N ARG A 6 14.77 -1.20 14.63
CA ARG A 6 13.57 -1.41 13.80
C ARG A 6 12.93 -0.11 13.37
N SER A 7 12.93 0.90 14.24
CA SER A 7 12.46 2.26 13.94
C SER A 7 13.27 2.96 12.84
N ASP A 8 14.37 2.35 12.38
CA ASP A 8 15.27 2.94 11.39
C ASP A 8 15.44 2.09 10.13
N ALA A 9 14.62 1.05 9.98
CA ALA A 9 14.62 0.23 8.78
C ALA A 9 14.18 1.05 7.55
N ILE A 10 14.68 0.67 6.37
CA ILE A 10 14.40 1.35 5.10
C ILE A 10 12.87 1.47 4.92
N GLY A 11 12.40 2.70 4.72
CA GLY A 11 10.99 3.01 4.47
C GLY A 11 10.12 3.22 5.71
N THR A 12 10.62 2.99 6.93
CA THR A 12 9.91 3.41 8.15
C THR A 12 9.72 4.92 8.18
N ILE A 13 8.72 5.43 8.90
CA ILE A 13 8.43 6.88 8.92
C ILE A 13 9.65 7.69 9.38
N ALA A 14 10.34 7.24 10.42
CA ALA A 14 11.54 7.93 10.92
C ALA A 14 12.73 7.87 9.95
N TRP A 15 12.90 6.77 9.21
CA TRP A 15 13.89 6.71 8.11
C TRP A 15 13.51 7.68 6.99
N THR A 16 12.25 7.67 6.55
CA THR A 16 11.78 8.46 5.42
C THR A 16 11.79 9.96 5.71
N GLU A 17 11.38 10.39 6.91
CA GLU A 17 11.44 11.79 7.36
C GLU A 17 12.89 12.31 7.39
N ARG A 18 13.85 11.48 7.80
CA ARG A 18 15.26 11.88 7.86
C ARG A 18 15.94 11.91 6.49
N THR A 19 15.63 10.95 5.61
CA THR A 19 16.31 10.82 4.31
C THR A 19 15.57 11.50 3.16
N GLY A 20 14.36 12.01 3.39
CA GLY A 20 13.45 12.40 2.31
C GLY A 20 13.02 11.23 1.44
N GLY A 21 13.21 9.99 1.91
CA GLY A 21 13.02 8.75 1.16
C GLY A 21 14.11 8.43 0.13
N VAL A 22 15.23 9.18 0.13
CA VAL A 22 16.37 8.95 -0.76
C VAL A 22 17.15 7.72 -0.32
N LEU A 23 17.35 6.78 -1.25
CA LEU A 23 18.05 5.52 -1.01
C LEU A 23 19.54 5.64 -1.31
N ARG A 24 20.38 5.25 -0.33
CA ARG A 24 21.81 5.03 -0.58
C ARG A 24 22.04 3.80 -1.48
N ARG A 25 23.25 3.65 -2.03
CA ARG A 25 23.60 2.53 -2.93
C ARG A 25 23.48 1.16 -2.26
N ASP A 26 23.86 1.04 -0.99
CA ASP A 26 23.70 -0.16 -0.18
C ASP A 26 22.21 -0.50 0.04
N GLU A 27 21.38 0.51 0.29
CA GLU A 27 19.93 0.34 0.45
C GLU A 27 19.25 -0.07 -0.87
N GLN A 28 19.66 0.52 -2.00
CA GLN A 28 19.21 0.10 -3.33
C GLN A 28 19.56 -1.36 -3.63
N ALA A 29 20.75 -1.82 -3.22
CA ALA A 29 21.15 -3.22 -3.36
C ALA A 29 20.32 -4.14 -2.44
N ALA A 30 20.04 -3.71 -1.20
CA ALA A 30 19.22 -4.46 -0.26
C ALA A 30 17.78 -4.69 -0.76
N LEU A 31 17.21 -3.75 -1.52
CA LEU A 31 15.86 -3.85 -2.09
C LEU A 31 15.78 -4.75 -3.34
N ALA A 32 16.91 -5.10 -3.97
CA ALA A 32 16.91 -5.82 -5.24
C ALA A 32 16.33 -7.24 -5.12
N LEU A 33 16.70 -7.98 -4.06
CA LEU A 33 16.24 -9.35 -3.86
C LEU A 33 14.74 -9.43 -3.50
N PRO A 34 14.20 -8.63 -2.56
CA PRO A 34 12.75 -8.53 -2.36
C PRO A 34 11.99 -8.18 -3.65
N LEU A 35 12.52 -7.24 -4.44
CA LEU A 35 11.88 -6.83 -5.69
C LEU A 35 11.83 -7.97 -6.71
N LEU A 36 12.93 -8.70 -6.90
CA LEU A 36 13.00 -9.85 -7.79
C LEU A 36 12.05 -10.97 -7.36
N ARG A 37 11.93 -11.22 -6.06
CA ARG A 37 10.94 -12.19 -5.51
C ARG A 37 9.52 -11.75 -5.83
N GLY A 38 9.19 -10.46 -5.69
CA GLY A 38 7.90 -9.90 -6.06
C GLY A 38 7.57 -10.13 -7.54
N HIS A 39 8.50 -9.80 -8.45
CA HIS A 39 8.34 -10.03 -9.90
C HIS A 39 8.07 -11.49 -10.24
N ARG A 40 8.86 -12.42 -9.67
CA ARG A 40 8.66 -13.86 -9.86
C ARG A 40 7.29 -14.31 -9.36
N ALA A 41 6.85 -13.81 -8.20
CA ALA A 41 5.55 -14.14 -7.62
C ALA A 41 4.38 -13.61 -8.47
N ILE A 42 4.50 -12.41 -9.06
CA ILE A 42 3.50 -11.87 -9.99
C ILE A 42 3.37 -12.79 -11.22
N ILE A 43 4.48 -13.18 -11.84
CA ILE A 43 4.48 -14.04 -13.03
C ILE A 43 3.87 -15.41 -12.70
N ALA A 44 4.36 -16.06 -11.63
CA ALA A 44 3.84 -17.36 -11.20
C ALA A 44 2.35 -17.30 -10.84
N GLY A 45 1.91 -16.24 -10.14
CA GLY A 45 0.51 -16.02 -9.80
C GLY A 45 -0.37 -15.86 -11.03
N ARG A 46 0.07 -15.12 -12.06
CA ARG A 46 -0.65 -14.98 -13.33
C ARG A 46 -0.81 -16.31 -14.06
N ILE A 47 0.26 -17.12 -14.12
CA ILE A 47 0.21 -18.45 -14.74
C ILE A 47 -0.78 -19.36 -13.97
N ALA A 48 -0.68 -19.39 -12.64
CA ALA A 48 -1.59 -20.19 -11.81
C ALA A 48 -3.06 -19.76 -11.96
N MET A 49 -3.34 -18.46 -12.11
CA MET A 49 -4.68 -17.95 -12.40
C MET A 49 -5.17 -18.36 -13.78
N ALA A 50 -4.34 -18.24 -14.82
CA ALA A 50 -4.69 -18.64 -16.19
C ALA A 50 -5.02 -20.14 -16.28
N LEU A 51 -4.27 -20.97 -15.56
CA LEU A 51 -4.49 -22.42 -15.48
C LEU A 51 -5.59 -22.83 -14.48
N LYS A 52 -6.21 -21.88 -13.76
CA LYS A 52 -7.19 -22.14 -12.68
C LYS A 52 -6.64 -23.06 -11.57
N LEU A 53 -5.33 -23.02 -11.31
CA LEU A 53 -4.63 -23.79 -10.28
C LEU A 53 -4.26 -22.97 -9.04
N HIS A 54 -4.77 -21.74 -8.93
CA HIS A 54 -4.39 -20.81 -7.87
C HIS A 54 -5.07 -21.09 -6.52
N ALA A 55 -4.36 -20.77 -5.44
CA ALA A 55 -4.77 -21.07 -4.07
C ALA A 55 -6.12 -20.44 -3.68
N GLY A 56 -6.43 -19.24 -4.18
CA GLY A 56 -7.69 -18.54 -3.88
C GLY A 56 -8.96 -19.31 -4.26
N ARG A 57 -8.89 -20.33 -5.13
CA ARG A 57 -10.04 -21.20 -5.44
C ARG A 57 -10.43 -22.12 -4.30
N ARG A 58 -9.52 -22.34 -3.35
CA ARG A 58 -9.70 -23.22 -2.19
C ARG A 58 -9.86 -22.44 -0.88
N THR A 59 -9.80 -21.11 -0.96
CA THR A 59 -9.93 -20.23 0.20
C THR A 59 -11.36 -19.69 0.27
N SER A 60 -11.91 -19.64 1.48
CA SER A 60 -13.12 -18.90 1.79
C SER A 60 -12.75 -17.72 2.67
N ILE A 61 -13.34 -16.56 2.40
CA ILE A 61 -13.16 -15.34 3.19
C ILE A 61 -14.56 -14.86 3.57
N ASP A 62 -14.79 -14.60 4.84
CA ASP A 62 -16.02 -13.98 5.32
C ASP A 62 -16.10 -12.55 4.75
N PRO A 63 -17.13 -12.19 3.95
CA PRO A 63 -17.30 -10.84 3.44
C PRO A 63 -17.32 -9.75 4.52
N SER A 64 -17.76 -10.07 5.74
CA SER A 64 -17.78 -9.13 6.87
C SER A 64 -16.38 -8.63 7.22
N SER A 65 -15.35 -9.48 7.07
CA SER A 65 -13.94 -9.14 7.33
C SER A 65 -13.40 -8.04 6.41
N LEU A 66 -14.05 -7.82 5.26
CA LEU A 66 -13.67 -6.81 4.27
C LEU A 66 -14.43 -5.50 4.46
N THR A 67 -15.37 -5.45 5.40
CA THR A 67 -16.19 -4.26 5.64
C THR A 67 -15.34 -3.20 6.33
N PRO A 68 -15.26 -1.98 5.78
CA PRO A 68 -14.62 -0.86 6.48
C PRO A 68 -15.22 -0.62 7.88
N PRO A 69 -14.43 -0.14 8.84
CA PRO A 69 -14.97 0.40 10.08
C PRO A 69 -15.80 1.67 9.79
N ASP A 70 -16.79 1.94 10.63
CA ASP A 70 -17.72 3.07 10.52
C ASP A 70 -17.68 3.95 11.78
N SER A 71 -16.57 3.96 12.52
CA SER A 71 -16.37 4.84 13.67
C SER A 71 -16.33 6.33 13.28
N ALA A 72 -16.32 7.21 14.28
CA ALA A 72 -16.12 8.65 14.03
C ALA A 72 -14.78 8.93 13.35
N LEU A 73 -13.69 8.29 13.80
CA LEU A 73 -12.37 8.39 13.19
C LEU A 73 -12.38 7.91 11.74
N ALA A 74 -12.99 6.77 11.45
CA ALA A 74 -13.05 6.22 10.09
C ALA A 74 -13.79 7.16 9.13
N ARG A 75 -14.92 7.73 9.55
CA ARG A 75 -15.69 8.69 8.75
C ARG A 75 -14.94 10.00 8.51
N GLU A 76 -14.26 10.53 9.52
CA GLU A 76 -13.47 11.75 9.37
C GLU A 76 -12.25 11.52 8.47
N ALA A 77 -11.55 10.39 8.66
CA ALA A 77 -10.46 9.97 7.79
C ALA A 77 -10.91 9.86 6.33
N GLU A 78 -12.09 9.29 6.08
CA GLU A 78 -12.65 9.17 4.74
C GLU A 78 -12.97 10.54 4.13
N ALA A 79 -13.57 11.45 4.90
CA ALA A 79 -13.84 12.82 4.45
C ALA A 79 -12.53 13.57 4.09
N GLY A 80 -11.50 13.41 4.92
CA GLY A 80 -10.17 13.99 4.66
C GLY A 80 -9.53 13.45 3.39
N ALA A 81 -9.51 12.13 3.21
CA ALA A 81 -8.97 11.50 2.00
C ALA A 81 -9.75 11.90 0.74
N ARG A 82 -11.09 11.97 0.83
CA ARG A 82 -11.97 12.39 -0.27
C ARG A 82 -11.73 13.83 -0.73
N ALA A 83 -11.33 14.72 0.19
CA ALA A 83 -11.00 16.10 -0.15
C ALA A 83 -9.66 16.24 -0.89
N LEU A 84 -8.77 15.24 -0.78
CA LEU A 84 -7.39 15.29 -1.30
C LEU A 84 -7.17 14.43 -2.54
N LEU A 85 -7.94 13.36 -2.70
CA LEU A 85 -7.75 12.34 -3.72
C LEU A 85 -8.80 12.43 -4.82
N SER A 86 -8.39 12.10 -6.05
CA SER A 86 -9.35 11.84 -7.12
C SER A 86 -10.20 10.59 -6.80
N PRO A 87 -11.36 10.41 -7.45
CA PRO A 87 -12.16 9.20 -7.27
C PRO A 87 -11.40 7.90 -7.56
N ALA A 88 -10.49 7.90 -8.53
CA ALA A 88 -9.72 6.71 -8.90
C ALA A 88 -8.71 6.33 -7.80
N VAL A 89 -7.99 7.32 -7.24
CA VAL A 89 -7.02 7.09 -6.16
C VAL A 89 -7.72 6.82 -4.82
N LEU A 90 -8.83 7.49 -4.54
CA LEU A 90 -9.65 7.16 -3.36
C LEU A 90 -10.19 5.72 -3.42
N ASN A 91 -10.67 5.28 -4.60
CA ASN A 91 -11.08 3.89 -4.76
C ASN A 91 -9.91 2.92 -4.62
N HIS A 92 -8.70 3.30 -5.02
CA HIS A 92 -7.49 2.53 -4.73
C HIS A 92 -7.28 2.38 -3.22
N SER A 93 -7.44 3.44 -2.43
CA SER A 93 -7.36 3.35 -0.96
C SER A 93 -8.33 2.32 -0.36
N TYR A 94 -9.61 2.34 -0.78
CA TYR A 94 -10.58 1.34 -0.32
C TYR A 94 -10.23 -0.08 -0.77
N ARG A 95 -9.76 -0.26 -2.01
CA ARG A 95 -9.31 -1.55 -2.51
C ARG A 95 -8.09 -2.06 -1.76
N SER A 96 -7.12 -1.20 -1.47
CA SER A 96 -5.92 -1.53 -0.69
C SER A 96 -6.26 -2.02 0.72
N PHE A 97 -7.22 -1.40 1.40
CA PHE A 97 -7.76 -1.92 2.66
C PHE A 97 -8.40 -3.30 2.46
N ALA A 98 -9.32 -3.45 1.49
CA ALA A 98 -10.05 -4.69 1.27
C ALA A 98 -9.12 -5.86 0.90
N TRP A 99 -8.08 -5.60 0.09
CA TRP A 99 -7.05 -6.58 -0.23
C TRP A 99 -6.18 -6.93 0.98
N GLY A 100 -5.80 -5.93 1.79
CA GLY A 100 -5.10 -6.15 3.04
C GLY A 100 -5.91 -7.07 3.96
N ALA A 101 -7.18 -6.76 4.21
CA ALA A 101 -8.08 -7.57 5.02
C ALA A 101 -8.29 -9.00 4.45
N ALA A 102 -8.43 -9.13 3.12
CA ALA A 102 -8.53 -10.44 2.48
C ALA A 102 -7.26 -11.28 2.68
N LEU A 103 -6.08 -10.67 2.55
CA LEU A 103 -4.81 -11.34 2.80
C LEU A 103 -4.59 -11.65 4.28
N ALA A 104 -5.09 -10.81 5.20
CA ALA A 104 -5.09 -11.10 6.63
C ALA A 104 -5.90 -12.36 6.95
N ALA A 105 -7.07 -12.54 6.31
CA ALA A 105 -7.87 -13.76 6.43
C ALA A 105 -7.15 -15.00 5.85
N VAL A 106 -6.49 -14.84 4.70
CA VAL A 106 -5.70 -15.92 4.06
C VAL A 106 -4.51 -16.34 4.94
N ASP A 107 -3.79 -15.38 5.49
CA ASP A 107 -2.54 -15.59 6.24
C ASP A 107 -2.78 -15.78 7.76
N GLN A 108 -4.03 -15.67 8.21
CA GLN A 108 -4.43 -15.72 9.62
C GLN A 108 -3.70 -14.67 10.49
N VAL A 109 -3.57 -13.45 9.98
CA VAL A 109 -2.91 -12.32 10.65
C VAL A 109 -3.95 -11.47 11.38
N ALA A 110 -3.78 -11.32 12.70
CA ALA A 110 -4.54 -10.34 13.49
C ALA A 110 -3.96 -8.93 13.30
N PHE A 111 -4.82 -7.93 13.23
CA PHE A 111 -4.47 -6.53 13.02
C PHE A 111 -5.57 -5.62 13.58
N ASP A 112 -5.24 -4.35 13.80
CA ASP A 112 -6.24 -3.33 14.09
C ASP A 112 -6.90 -2.84 12.79
N ARG A 113 -8.20 -3.13 12.65
CA ARG A 113 -8.97 -2.80 11.45
C ARG A 113 -9.13 -1.31 11.24
N GLU A 114 -9.22 -0.54 12.31
CA GLU A 114 -9.34 0.92 12.26
C GLU A 114 -8.04 1.56 11.80
N LEU A 115 -6.90 1.15 12.40
CA LEU A 115 -5.59 1.66 12.02
C LEU A 115 -5.22 1.30 10.58
N LEU A 116 -5.48 0.07 10.13
CA LEU A 116 -5.25 -0.32 8.73
C LEU A 116 -6.12 0.50 7.78
N TYR A 117 -7.39 0.74 8.13
CA TYR A 117 -8.30 1.50 7.28
C TYR A 117 -7.88 2.97 7.14
N VAL A 118 -7.55 3.62 8.25
CA VAL A 118 -7.05 5.01 8.24
C VAL A 118 -5.73 5.10 7.46
N ALA A 119 -4.80 4.17 7.68
CA ALA A 119 -3.55 4.12 6.92
C ALA A 119 -3.81 3.95 5.41
N ALA A 120 -4.73 3.06 5.03
CA ALA A 120 -5.12 2.84 3.64
C ALA A 120 -5.76 4.09 3.01
N LEU A 121 -6.60 4.83 3.73
CA LEU A 121 -7.19 6.07 3.23
C LEU A 121 -6.13 7.14 2.94
N PHE A 122 -5.10 7.24 3.78
CA PHE A 122 -4.11 8.30 3.69
C PHE A 122 -2.85 7.97 2.90
N HIS A 123 -2.54 6.70 2.62
CA HIS A 123 -1.21 6.32 2.12
C HIS A 123 -0.75 7.10 0.87
N ASP A 124 -1.67 7.42 -0.03
CA ASP A 124 -1.42 8.17 -1.28
C ASP A 124 -1.82 9.65 -1.23
N THR A 125 -2.30 10.19 -0.10
CA THR A 125 -2.76 11.60 -0.02
C THR A 125 -1.66 12.63 -0.32
N GLY A 126 -0.39 12.27 -0.10
CA GLY A 126 0.75 13.10 -0.46
C GLY A 126 1.14 13.05 -1.95
N ILE A 127 0.69 12.07 -2.73
CA ILE A 127 1.16 11.85 -4.12
C ILE A 127 0.72 12.96 -5.11
N PRO A 128 -0.48 13.57 -5.02
CA PRO A 128 -0.94 14.55 -6.01
C PRO A 128 -0.17 15.87 -5.98
N SER A 129 0.54 16.16 -4.88
CA SER A 129 1.26 17.43 -4.65
C SER A 129 2.75 17.17 -4.42
N PRO A 130 3.53 16.91 -5.48
CA PRO A 130 4.92 16.51 -5.32
C PRO A 130 5.82 17.67 -4.89
N VAL A 131 6.63 17.42 -3.87
CA VAL A 131 7.63 18.34 -3.31
C VAL A 131 9.03 17.82 -3.64
N PRO A 132 9.96 18.65 -4.14
CA PRO A 132 11.33 18.22 -4.38
C PRO A 132 11.97 17.59 -3.14
N ASP A 133 12.67 16.47 -3.33
CA ASP A 133 13.48 15.78 -2.33
C ASP A 133 12.73 15.32 -1.06
N VAL A 134 11.40 15.29 -1.10
CA VAL A 134 10.55 14.79 -0.01
C VAL A 134 9.62 13.71 -0.54
N ASP A 135 9.81 12.46 -0.10
CA ASP A 135 8.94 11.34 -0.42
C ASP A 135 7.48 11.61 0.00
N PHE A 136 6.55 11.32 -0.91
CA PHE A 136 5.13 11.59 -0.72
C PHE A 136 4.54 10.96 0.53
N THR A 137 5.08 9.84 1.01
CA THR A 137 4.56 9.18 2.21
C THR A 137 4.81 9.98 3.48
N VAL A 138 5.85 10.84 3.51
CA VAL A 138 6.06 11.81 4.61
C VAL A 138 4.93 12.83 4.62
N ARG A 139 4.51 13.30 3.43
CA ARG A 139 3.40 14.23 3.28
C ARG A 139 2.07 13.57 3.66
N SER A 140 1.84 12.33 3.20
CA SER A 140 0.68 11.52 3.61
C SER A 140 0.62 11.34 5.13
N ALA A 141 1.75 11.02 5.78
CA ALA A 141 1.82 10.89 7.23
C ALA A 141 1.54 12.22 7.95
N ALA A 142 2.05 13.34 7.43
CA ALA A 142 1.75 14.67 7.98
C ALA A 142 0.26 15.02 7.89
N MET A 143 -0.44 14.58 6.84
CA MET A 143 -1.87 14.83 6.64
C MET A 143 -2.76 14.01 7.58
N VAL A 144 -2.36 12.79 7.97
CA VAL A 144 -3.17 11.93 8.85
C VAL A 144 -2.97 12.26 10.34
N ARG A 145 -1.80 12.76 10.74
CA ARG A 145 -1.47 13.06 12.15
C ARG A 145 -2.51 13.95 12.85
N PRO A 146 -2.99 15.07 12.26
CA PRO A 146 -4.02 15.89 12.90
C PRO A 146 -5.35 15.16 13.11
N VAL A 147 -5.76 14.30 12.16
CA VAL A 147 -6.98 13.50 12.28
C VAL A 147 -6.86 12.50 13.42
N LEU A 148 -5.72 11.81 13.54
CA LEU A 148 -5.49 10.87 14.64
C LEU A 148 -5.45 11.58 16.00
N ALA A 149 -4.81 12.75 16.07
CA ALA A 149 -4.72 13.54 17.30
C ALA A 149 -6.08 14.09 17.74
N ALA A 150 -6.93 14.51 16.80
CA ALA A 150 -8.28 15.01 17.09
C ALA A 150 -9.22 13.93 17.66
N HIS A 151 -8.91 12.65 17.43
CA HIS A 151 -9.64 11.49 17.95
C HIS A 151 -8.92 10.79 19.11
N ASP A 152 -7.97 11.48 19.76
CA ASP A 152 -7.23 10.96 20.93
C ASP A 152 -6.53 9.60 20.70
N VAL A 153 -6.16 9.29 19.46
CA VAL A 153 -5.43 8.06 19.13
C VAL A 153 -4.07 8.08 19.82
N ALA A 154 -3.75 7.01 20.55
CA ALA A 154 -2.51 6.91 21.30
C ALA A 154 -1.27 7.06 20.39
N LEU A 155 -0.20 7.71 20.88
CA LEU A 155 1.01 7.97 20.09
C LEU A 155 1.63 6.70 19.47
N ALA A 156 1.53 5.56 20.16
CA ALA A 156 1.99 4.27 19.63
C ALA A 156 1.19 3.84 18.39
N ASP A 157 -0.12 4.05 18.39
CA ASP A 157 -1.00 3.71 17.28
C ASP A 157 -0.87 4.72 16.13
N GLN A 158 -0.57 5.99 16.44
CA GLN A 158 -0.16 6.97 15.43
C GLN A 158 1.14 6.55 14.73
N GLU A 159 2.11 6.01 15.48
CA GLU A 159 3.35 5.46 14.91
C GLU A 159 3.06 4.23 14.03
N VAL A 160 2.09 3.37 14.39
CA VAL A 160 1.64 2.25 13.55
C VAL A 160 1.07 2.75 12.22
N VAL A 161 0.12 3.69 12.25
CA VAL A 161 -0.52 4.25 11.04
C VAL A 161 0.52 4.92 10.14
N THR A 162 1.37 5.78 10.71
CA THR A 162 2.36 6.52 9.93
C THR A 162 3.47 5.62 9.38
N ASN A 163 3.88 4.56 10.10
CA ASN A 163 4.77 3.55 9.54
C ASN A 163 4.12 2.71 8.44
N ALA A 164 2.85 2.34 8.58
CA ALA A 164 2.14 1.61 7.53
C ALA A 164 2.08 2.45 6.25
N ILE A 165 1.73 3.75 6.37
CA ILE A 165 1.77 4.72 5.28
C ILE A 165 3.18 4.83 4.70
N ALA A 166 4.21 5.01 5.52
CA ALA A 166 5.57 5.18 5.04
C ALA A 166 6.06 3.92 4.30
N LEU A 167 5.83 2.74 4.85
CA LEU A 167 6.38 1.47 4.35
C LEU A 167 5.65 0.91 3.13
N HIS A 168 4.40 1.30 2.83
CA HIS A 168 3.51 0.52 1.97
C HIS A 168 4.11 0.16 0.59
N HIS A 169 4.88 1.06 -0.03
CA HIS A 169 5.50 0.77 -1.33
C HIS A 169 6.97 0.33 -1.23
N THR A 170 7.54 0.13 -0.04
CA THR A 170 8.89 -0.42 0.11
C THR A 170 8.89 -1.91 -0.26
N PRO A 171 9.79 -2.38 -1.15
CA PRO A 171 9.93 -3.81 -1.41
C PRO A 171 10.28 -4.61 -0.16
N GLY A 172 9.53 -5.68 0.11
CA GLY A 172 9.88 -6.66 1.14
C GLY A 172 9.40 -6.36 2.55
N VAL A 173 8.39 -5.52 2.73
CA VAL A 173 7.73 -5.36 4.04
C VAL A 173 7.16 -6.71 4.50
N ASP A 174 7.52 -7.10 5.71
CA ASP A 174 7.09 -8.32 6.37
C ASP A 174 6.50 -8.01 7.76
N LEU A 175 5.96 -9.02 8.44
CA LEU A 175 5.33 -8.90 9.77
C LEU A 175 6.27 -8.35 10.85
N SER A 176 7.59 -8.30 10.64
CA SER A 176 8.51 -7.72 11.63
C SER A 176 8.35 -6.21 11.78
N HIS A 177 7.69 -5.56 10.80
CA HIS A 177 7.32 -4.14 10.78
C HIS A 177 5.93 -3.85 11.37
N GLY A 178 5.20 -4.88 11.81
CA GLY A 178 3.83 -4.76 12.28
C GLY A 178 2.81 -5.22 11.24
N PRO A 179 1.65 -5.74 11.68
CA PRO A 179 0.65 -6.31 10.79
C PRO A 179 0.03 -5.25 9.86
N GLU A 180 -0.22 -4.02 10.33
CA GLU A 180 -0.82 -2.96 9.51
C GLU A 180 0.09 -2.55 8.34
N ALA A 181 1.40 -2.43 8.60
CA ALA A 181 2.37 -2.11 7.55
C ALA A 181 2.49 -3.24 6.52
N PHE A 182 2.55 -4.49 6.98
CA PHE A 182 2.56 -5.67 6.12
C PHE A 182 1.30 -5.75 5.25
N LEU A 183 0.12 -5.60 5.85
CA LEU A 183 -1.15 -5.75 5.16
C LEU A 183 -1.45 -4.60 4.21
N LEU A 184 -1.11 -3.35 4.57
CA LEU A 184 -1.24 -2.22 3.67
C LEU A 184 -0.29 -2.36 2.47
N SER A 185 0.96 -2.74 2.70
CA SER A 185 1.92 -2.99 1.61
C SER A 185 1.42 -4.08 0.67
N ALA A 186 0.97 -5.21 1.25
CA ALA A 186 0.47 -6.33 0.47
C ALA A 186 -0.80 -5.97 -0.30
N GLY A 187 -1.73 -5.25 0.32
CA GLY A 187 -2.99 -4.80 -0.29
C GLY A 187 -2.78 -3.83 -1.44
N ALA A 188 -1.94 -2.81 -1.26
CA ALA A 188 -1.55 -1.90 -2.34
C ALA A 188 -0.87 -2.66 -3.50
N ALA A 189 -0.01 -3.64 -3.18
CA ALA A 189 0.66 -4.44 -4.19
C ALA A 189 -0.28 -5.38 -4.96
N VAL A 190 -1.36 -5.89 -4.33
CA VAL A 190 -2.44 -6.58 -5.06
C VAL A 190 -3.03 -5.62 -6.08
N ASP A 191 -3.41 -4.41 -5.67
CA ASP A 191 -4.15 -3.50 -6.55
C ASP A 191 -3.33 -2.91 -7.71
N VAL A 192 -2.04 -2.63 -7.46
CA VAL A 192 -1.14 -2.02 -8.45
C VAL A 192 -0.49 -3.06 -9.35
N PHE A 193 -0.07 -4.21 -8.80
CA PHE A 193 0.72 -5.21 -9.55
C PHE A 193 0.00 -6.53 -9.79
N GLY A 194 -1.11 -6.79 -9.09
CA GLY A 194 -1.70 -8.12 -9.03
C GLY A 194 -0.88 -9.10 -8.18
N LEU A 195 0.11 -8.64 -7.41
CA LEU A 195 0.90 -9.49 -6.53
C LEU A 195 -0.03 -10.18 -5.52
N ARG A 196 0.10 -11.49 -5.33
CA ARG A 196 -0.77 -12.31 -4.44
C ARG A 196 -2.26 -12.31 -4.78
N SER A 197 -2.70 -11.71 -5.89
CA SER A 197 -4.11 -11.78 -6.35
C SER A 197 -4.59 -13.23 -6.55
N ASN A 198 -3.67 -14.14 -6.87
CA ASN A 198 -3.89 -15.58 -7.00
C ASN A 198 -4.27 -16.27 -5.67
N HIS A 199 -4.05 -15.64 -4.51
CA HIS A 199 -4.45 -16.14 -3.20
C HIS A 199 -5.85 -15.67 -2.79
N VAL A 200 -6.38 -14.63 -3.42
CA VAL A 200 -7.71 -14.08 -3.13
C VAL A 200 -8.77 -14.83 -3.95
N PRO A 201 -9.93 -15.20 -3.38
CA PRO A 201 -11.00 -15.86 -4.11
C PRO A 201 -11.56 -15.02 -5.27
N ASP A 202 -11.98 -15.68 -6.35
CA ASP A 202 -12.48 -15.03 -7.57
C ASP A 202 -13.68 -14.10 -7.30
N PHE A 203 -14.59 -14.54 -6.43
CA PHE A 203 -15.78 -13.77 -6.06
C PHE A 203 -15.41 -12.52 -5.24
N VAL A 204 -14.45 -12.63 -4.32
CA VAL A 204 -13.94 -11.49 -3.53
C VAL A 204 -13.28 -10.48 -4.46
N ARG A 205 -12.45 -10.94 -5.39
CA ARG A 205 -11.81 -10.07 -6.39
C ARG A 205 -12.83 -9.28 -7.21
N SER A 206 -13.89 -9.96 -7.65
CA SER A 206 -14.96 -9.34 -8.44
C SER A 206 -15.79 -8.36 -7.62
N ALA A 207 -16.16 -8.73 -6.39
CA ALA A 207 -16.98 -7.90 -5.50
C ALA A 207 -16.29 -6.60 -5.09
N VAL A 208 -15.00 -6.66 -4.74
CA VAL A 208 -14.23 -5.47 -4.35
C VAL A 208 -14.05 -4.49 -5.51
N VAL A 209 -13.73 -4.97 -6.72
CA VAL A 209 -13.61 -4.10 -7.91
C VAL A 209 -14.97 -3.53 -8.32
N LEU A 210 -16.05 -4.30 -8.19
CA LEU A 210 -17.40 -3.80 -8.44
C LEU A 210 -17.80 -2.71 -7.44
N ARG A 211 -17.47 -2.89 -6.16
CA ARG A 211 -17.80 -1.93 -5.09
C ARG A 211 -16.95 -0.65 -5.20
N TYR A 212 -15.69 -0.78 -5.59
CA TYR A 212 -14.74 0.32 -5.72
C TYR A 212 -14.11 0.33 -7.13
N PRO A 213 -14.84 0.83 -8.15
CA PRO A 213 -14.39 0.82 -9.55
C PRO A 213 -13.02 1.48 -9.75
N ARG A 214 -12.24 1.05 -10.75
CA ARG A 214 -10.88 1.57 -10.97
C ARG A 214 -10.85 2.95 -11.62
N LEU A 215 -11.83 3.27 -12.46
CA LEU A 215 -12.01 4.62 -13.00
C LEU A 215 -10.77 5.20 -13.71
N GLY A 216 -10.01 4.38 -14.44
CA GLY A 216 -8.79 4.83 -15.13
C GLY A 216 -7.54 4.86 -14.25
N PHE A 217 -7.60 4.27 -13.05
CA PHE A 217 -6.54 4.30 -12.03
C PHE A 217 -5.15 3.97 -12.57
N LYS A 218 -4.99 2.98 -13.47
CA LYS A 218 -3.66 2.64 -13.97
C LYS A 218 -2.98 3.79 -14.69
N HIS A 219 -3.75 4.58 -15.46
CA HIS A 219 -3.21 5.71 -16.21
C HIS A 219 -2.83 6.86 -15.26
N GLU A 220 -3.75 7.21 -14.36
CA GLU A 220 -3.57 8.30 -13.42
C GLU A 220 -2.41 8.00 -12.44
N PHE A 221 -2.41 6.83 -11.81
CA PHE A 221 -1.39 6.42 -10.87
C PHE A 221 0.00 6.35 -11.51
N ALA A 222 0.13 5.83 -12.74
CA ALA A 222 1.41 5.83 -13.46
C ALA A 222 1.93 7.27 -13.70
N GLY A 223 1.04 8.23 -13.98
CA GLY A 223 1.40 9.63 -14.13
C GLY A 223 1.89 10.25 -12.82
N LEU A 224 1.13 10.06 -11.74
CA LEU A 224 1.46 10.54 -10.38
C LEU A 224 2.80 9.96 -9.90
N PHE A 225 2.96 8.64 -10.03
CA PHE A 225 4.16 7.93 -9.58
C PHE A 225 5.41 8.34 -10.38
N ARG A 226 5.27 8.57 -11.69
CA ARG A 226 6.36 9.12 -12.52
C ARG A 226 6.72 10.55 -12.12
N ALA A 227 5.74 11.38 -11.78
CA ALA A 227 5.98 12.75 -11.33
C ALA A 227 6.75 12.77 -10.00
N GLU A 228 6.36 11.91 -9.04
CA GLU A 228 7.06 11.73 -7.77
C GLU A 228 8.50 11.23 -7.99
N ALA A 229 8.69 10.20 -8.82
CA ALA A 229 10.02 9.67 -9.16
C ALA A 229 10.97 10.71 -9.77
N ARG A 230 10.45 11.73 -10.46
CA ARG A 230 11.25 12.85 -11.00
C ARG A 230 11.59 13.89 -9.94
N ARG A 231 10.74 14.05 -8.93
CA ARG A 231 10.87 15.07 -7.87
C ARG A 231 11.72 14.59 -6.70
N VAL A 232 11.82 13.27 -6.51
CA VAL A 232 12.68 12.64 -5.51
C VAL A 232 13.68 11.70 -6.22
N PRO A 233 14.73 12.23 -6.87
CA PRO A 233 15.72 11.41 -7.56
C PRO A 233 16.42 10.47 -6.57
N HIS A 234 16.66 9.23 -6.99
CA HIS A 234 17.16 8.17 -6.10
C HIS A 234 16.26 7.84 -4.90
N GLY A 235 15.06 8.40 -4.85
CA GLY A 235 14.02 8.01 -3.91
C GLY A 235 13.47 6.62 -4.17
N ARG A 236 12.65 6.13 -3.24
CA ARG A 236 11.96 4.84 -3.37
C ARG A 236 11.02 4.80 -4.58
N ALA A 237 10.27 5.87 -4.86
CA ALA A 237 9.44 5.96 -6.05
C ALA A 237 10.28 5.92 -7.34
N TRP A 238 11.39 6.66 -7.38
CA TRP A 238 12.36 6.58 -8.47
C TRP A 238 12.88 5.16 -8.69
N TYR A 239 13.27 4.47 -7.61
CA TYR A 239 13.80 3.11 -7.67
C TYR A 239 12.77 2.14 -8.25
N LEU A 240 11.53 2.19 -7.76
CA LEU A 240 10.47 1.34 -8.27
C LEU A 240 10.12 1.69 -9.71
N HIS A 241 9.98 2.96 -10.07
CA HIS A 241 9.72 3.37 -11.46
C HIS A 241 10.82 2.84 -12.40
N ARG A 242 12.08 2.83 -11.95
CA ARG A 242 13.23 2.34 -12.72
C ARG A 242 13.26 0.82 -12.91
N PHE A 243 12.84 0.06 -11.90
CA PHE A 243 13.08 -1.40 -11.83
C PHE A 243 11.80 -2.28 -11.73
N ALA A 244 10.62 -1.69 -11.59
CA ALA A 244 9.38 -2.44 -11.35
C ALA A 244 8.08 -1.82 -11.88
N MET A 245 7.94 -0.50 -11.78
CA MET A 245 6.79 0.31 -12.15
C MET A 245 7.09 1.15 -13.39
N SER A 246 7.39 0.49 -14.51
CA SER A 246 7.33 1.20 -15.78
C SER A 246 5.87 1.44 -16.14
N ASP A 247 5.61 2.47 -16.96
CA ASP A 247 4.27 2.74 -17.50
C ASP A 247 3.62 1.50 -18.11
N ILE A 248 4.43 0.61 -18.68
CA ILE A 248 4.02 -0.64 -19.30
C ILE A 248 3.56 -1.65 -18.23
N THR A 249 4.32 -1.84 -17.16
CA THR A 249 3.98 -2.85 -16.13
C THR A 249 2.70 -2.47 -15.38
N ILE A 250 2.51 -1.19 -15.06
CA ILE A 250 1.28 -0.70 -14.41
C ILE A 250 0.07 -0.92 -15.33
N ARG A 251 0.18 -0.58 -16.62
CA ARG A 251 -0.91 -0.77 -17.59
C ARG A 251 -1.28 -2.25 -17.78
N LEU A 252 -0.30 -3.14 -17.71
CA LEU A 252 -0.48 -4.59 -17.86
C LEU A 252 -0.89 -5.32 -16.57
N ALA A 253 -1.08 -4.59 -15.45
CA ALA A 253 -1.42 -5.19 -14.16
C ALA A 253 -2.75 -5.96 -14.21
N ALA A 254 -2.90 -6.93 -13.31
CA ALA A 254 -4.15 -7.67 -13.14
C ALA A 254 -5.26 -6.70 -12.73
N PHE A 255 -6.52 -7.05 -13.02
CA PHE A 255 -7.72 -6.19 -12.95
C PHE A 255 -7.97 -5.33 -14.21
N ARG A 256 -9.21 -5.38 -14.69
CA ARG A 256 -9.74 -4.51 -15.75
C ARG A 256 -10.11 -3.15 -15.14
N GLU A 257 -10.05 -2.09 -15.93
CA GLU A 257 -10.52 -0.75 -15.55
C GLU A 257 -12.02 -0.74 -15.22
#